data_AF-A0A961C7W8-F1
#
_entry.id   AF-A0A961C7W8-F1
#
_cell.length_a   1.000
_cell.length_b   1.000
_cell.length_c   1.000
_cell.angle_alpha   90.00
_cell.angle_beta   90.00
_cell.angle_gamma   90.00
#
_symmetry.space_group_name_H-M   'P 1'
#
loop_
_entity.id
_entity.type
_entity.pdbx_description
1 polymer ?
#
loop_
_entity_poly.entity_id
_entity_poly.type
_entity_poly.pdbx_seq_one_letter_code
_entity_poly.pdbx_strand_id
1 'polypeptide(L)'
;MTDPLESNSYAVAYRLLGSQAAAWAVASTAAQRVRSRFGADQEADISNAPVEVWLPMLIDFTIDQSVRIDGNAHGDTSHDEFLGLREAMRRRLVRASRQERVVSALVHLCGYPESTVASMLKMSPDAVRTASIILDPPPGIDYRKLGDPELIGQSRDLSNVRVQMPLPSTVLVAAILLIVILFATRCTGPRPTLVDEGSLGGPVQTHMVHQPDDFEAQPSVDRF
;
A
#
# COMPACT_ATOMS: atom_id res chain seq x y z
N MET A 1 -9.30 21.40 -19.08
CA MET A 1 -9.17 19.98 -18.65
C MET A 1 -8.57 20.02 -17.26
N THR A 2 -9.32 19.69 -16.22
CA THR A 2 -8.87 19.81 -14.82
C THR A 2 -8.00 18.62 -14.44
N ASP A 3 -6.90 18.87 -13.73
CA ASP A 3 -5.94 17.85 -13.30
C ASP A 3 -6.66 16.77 -12.45
N PRO A 4 -6.41 15.47 -12.69
CA PRO A 4 -6.94 14.38 -11.85
C PRO A 4 -6.75 14.58 -10.34
N LEU A 5 -5.61 15.13 -9.91
CA LEU A 5 -5.34 15.46 -8.51
C LEU A 5 -6.32 16.51 -7.98
N GLU A 6 -6.46 17.61 -8.70
CA GLU A 6 -7.33 18.72 -8.32
C GLU A 6 -8.77 18.26 -8.26
N SER A 7 -9.22 17.46 -9.22
CA SER A 7 -10.60 16.98 -9.23
C SER A 7 -10.89 15.96 -8.11
N ASN A 8 -9.94 15.08 -7.75
CA ASN A 8 -10.12 14.19 -6.60
C ASN A 8 -10.13 14.97 -5.27
N SER A 9 -9.22 15.94 -5.13
CA SER A 9 -9.16 16.82 -3.96
C SER A 9 -10.41 17.69 -3.84
N TYR A 10 -10.88 18.25 -4.97
CA TYR A 10 -12.10 19.04 -5.06
C TYR A 10 -13.32 18.27 -4.55
N ALA A 11 -13.47 17.02 -5.01
CA ALA A 11 -14.62 16.21 -4.63
C ALA A 11 -14.67 15.94 -3.11
N VAL A 12 -13.53 15.80 -2.45
CA VAL A 12 -13.45 15.66 -0.98
C VAL A 12 -13.69 17.00 -0.29
N ALA A 13 -13.01 18.07 -0.74
CA ALA A 13 -13.14 19.39 -0.16
C ALA A 13 -14.57 19.92 -0.25
N TYR A 14 -15.23 19.75 -1.39
CA TYR A 14 -16.62 20.15 -1.57
C TYR A 14 -17.55 19.39 -0.62
N ARG A 15 -17.36 18.07 -0.45
CA ARG A 15 -18.15 17.28 0.52
C ARG A 15 -17.98 17.77 1.96
N LEU A 16 -16.83 18.34 2.31
CA LEU A 16 -16.57 18.87 3.64
C LEU A 16 -16.98 20.34 3.83
N LEU A 17 -16.96 21.14 2.77
CA LEU A 17 -17.12 22.60 2.84
C LEU A 17 -18.43 23.13 2.26
N GLY A 18 -19.04 22.43 1.31
CA GLY A 18 -20.28 22.85 0.64
C GLY A 18 -20.13 24.06 -0.30
N SER A 19 -18.93 24.62 -0.44
CA SER A 19 -18.65 25.80 -1.27
C SER A 19 -17.69 25.45 -2.41
N GLN A 20 -18.07 25.75 -3.65
CA GLN A 20 -17.22 25.52 -4.83
C GLN A 20 -15.92 26.33 -4.76
N ALA A 21 -16.02 27.61 -4.38
CA ALA A 21 -14.86 28.51 -4.27
C ALA A 21 -13.86 28.00 -3.22
N ALA A 22 -14.35 27.62 -2.04
CA ALA A 22 -13.49 27.07 -0.99
C ALA A 22 -12.90 25.71 -1.38
N ALA A 23 -13.69 24.85 -2.03
CA ALA A 23 -13.24 23.54 -2.50
C ALA A 23 -12.13 23.67 -3.57
N TRP A 24 -12.24 24.62 -4.50
CA TRP A 24 -11.20 24.89 -5.49
C TRP A 24 -9.91 25.43 -4.88
N ALA A 25 -10.01 26.33 -3.90
CA ALA A 25 -8.85 26.87 -3.19
C ALA A 25 -8.10 25.76 -2.41
N VAL A 26 -8.84 24.87 -1.74
CA VAL A 26 -8.25 23.70 -1.08
C VAL A 26 -7.65 22.74 -2.10
N ALA A 27 -8.36 22.48 -3.20
CA ALA A 27 -7.94 21.52 -4.21
C ALA A 27 -6.61 21.89 -4.86
N SER A 28 -6.49 23.15 -5.30
CA SER A 28 -5.26 23.68 -5.90
C SER A 28 -4.09 23.67 -4.92
N THR A 29 -4.32 24.06 -3.66
CA THR A 29 -3.29 24.04 -2.60
C THR A 29 -2.81 22.63 -2.31
N ALA A 30 -3.72 21.67 -2.17
CA ALA A 30 -3.37 20.27 -1.90
C ALA A 30 -2.62 19.64 -3.09
N ALA A 31 -3.09 19.86 -4.32
CA ALA A 31 -2.42 19.38 -5.52
C ALA A 31 -1.01 19.98 -5.66
N GLN A 32 -0.84 21.29 -5.41
CA GLN A 32 0.46 21.95 -5.43
C GLN A 32 1.43 21.37 -4.39
N ARG A 33 0.95 21.07 -3.17
CA ARG A 33 1.77 20.42 -2.13
C ARG A 33 2.21 19.01 -2.51
N VAL A 34 1.36 18.25 -3.17
CA VAL A 34 1.72 16.93 -3.69
C VAL A 34 2.79 17.09 -4.78
N ARG A 35 2.56 17.95 -5.77
CA ARG A 35 3.52 18.22 -6.87
C ARG A 35 4.89 18.65 -6.34
N SER A 36 4.94 19.59 -5.39
CA SER A 36 6.21 20.07 -4.83
C SER A 36 6.99 19.00 -4.06
N ARG A 37 6.31 17.96 -3.56
CA ARG A 37 6.96 16.84 -2.86
C ARG A 37 7.58 15.82 -3.82
N PHE A 38 7.05 15.70 -5.03
CA PHE A 38 7.55 14.79 -6.07
C PHE A 38 8.52 15.48 -7.06
N GLY A 39 8.66 16.81 -6.99
CA GLY A 39 9.72 17.59 -7.65
C GLY A 39 9.22 18.46 -8.81
N ALA A 40 9.75 19.68 -8.94
CA ALA A 40 9.40 20.62 -10.02
C ALA A 40 10.09 20.30 -11.37
N ASP A 41 11.24 19.61 -11.32
CA ASP A 41 11.98 19.17 -12.52
C ASP A 41 11.44 17.84 -13.11
N GLN A 42 10.42 17.30 -12.45
CA GLN A 42 9.61 16.18 -12.91
C GLN A 42 8.17 16.67 -13.11
N GLU A 43 7.98 17.50 -14.13
CA GLU A 43 6.71 17.50 -14.88
C GLU A 43 6.45 16.10 -15.50
N ALA A 44 7.45 15.21 -15.42
CA ALA A 44 7.33 13.76 -15.49
C ALA A 44 6.54 13.17 -14.30
N ASP A 45 5.23 13.09 -14.50
CA ASP A 45 4.40 11.95 -14.12
C ASP A 45 4.20 11.70 -12.61
N ILE A 46 3.24 12.43 -12.00
CA ILE A 46 2.36 11.82 -10.98
C ILE A 46 1.80 10.47 -11.47
N SER A 47 1.67 10.29 -12.78
CA SER A 47 1.33 9.01 -13.44
C SER A 47 2.34 7.88 -13.17
N ASN A 48 3.58 8.19 -12.78
CA ASN A 48 4.64 7.23 -12.40
C ASN A 48 4.81 7.12 -10.89
N ALA A 49 4.28 8.07 -10.11
CA ALA A 49 4.24 7.95 -8.66
C ALA A 49 3.24 6.84 -8.28
N PRO A 50 3.60 5.91 -7.37
CA PRO A 50 2.68 4.88 -6.93
C PRO A 50 1.44 5.53 -6.29
N VAL A 51 0.25 5.09 -6.71
CA VAL A 51 -1.04 5.61 -6.19
C VAL A 51 -1.12 5.46 -4.67
N GLU A 52 -0.48 4.43 -4.14
CA GLU A 52 -0.37 4.13 -2.71
C GLU A 52 0.38 5.21 -1.93
N VAL A 53 1.13 6.09 -2.61
CA VAL A 53 1.94 7.13 -1.99
C VAL A 53 1.31 8.51 -2.17
N TRP A 54 0.96 8.88 -3.40
CA TRP A 54 0.48 10.25 -3.66
C TRP A 54 -0.98 10.44 -3.23
N LEU A 55 -1.85 9.44 -3.36
CA LEU A 55 -3.28 9.59 -3.07
C LEU A 55 -3.54 9.76 -1.56
N PRO A 56 -2.95 8.95 -0.65
CA PRO A 56 -3.07 9.19 0.79
C PRO A 56 -2.58 10.57 1.21
N MET A 57 -1.50 11.04 0.58
CA MET A 57 -0.93 12.36 0.84
C MET A 57 -1.86 13.48 0.39
N LEU A 58 -2.42 13.36 -0.82
CA LEU A 58 -3.40 14.31 -1.35
C LEU A 58 -4.59 14.43 -0.40
N ILE A 59 -5.21 13.30 -0.04
CA ILE A 59 -6.41 13.25 0.81
C ILE A 59 -6.13 13.85 2.19
N ASP A 60 -4.99 13.52 2.81
CA ASP A 60 -4.61 14.06 4.10
C ASP A 60 -4.44 15.58 4.07
N PHE A 61 -3.78 16.12 3.03
CA PHE A 61 -3.67 17.57 2.85
C PHE A 61 -5.01 18.24 2.60
N THR A 62 -5.87 17.65 1.77
CA THR A 62 -7.22 18.15 1.50
C THR A 62 -8.04 18.24 2.79
N ILE A 63 -8.01 17.19 3.62
CA ILE A 63 -8.72 17.17 4.90
C ILE A 63 -8.14 18.22 5.84
N ASP A 64 -6.82 18.26 6.02
CA ASP A 64 -6.15 19.20 6.91
C ASP A 64 -6.48 20.66 6.57
N GLN A 65 -6.55 21.02 5.29
CA GLN A 65 -6.99 22.35 4.88
C GLN A 65 -8.49 22.56 5.10
N SER A 66 -9.32 21.57 4.75
CA SER A 66 -10.79 21.68 4.86
C SER A 66 -11.28 21.81 6.31
N VAL A 67 -10.62 21.15 7.27
CA VAL A 67 -11.02 21.23 8.68
C VAL A 67 -10.60 22.54 9.36
N ARG A 68 -9.60 23.23 8.81
CA ARG A 68 -9.12 24.53 9.30
C ARG A 68 -9.95 25.70 8.79
N ILE A 69 -10.66 25.52 7.67
CA ILE A 69 -11.55 26.53 7.13
C ILE A 69 -12.83 26.53 7.99
N ASP A 70 -13.10 27.70 8.56
CA ASP A 70 -14.36 27.91 9.27
C ASP A 70 -15.51 27.92 8.25
N GLY A 71 -16.55 27.12 8.49
CA GLY A 71 -17.64 26.91 7.52
C GLY A 71 -18.46 28.16 7.23
N ASN A 72 -18.32 29.18 8.09
CA ASN A 72 -18.99 30.47 8.00
C ASN A 72 -18.16 31.52 7.26
N ALA A 73 -16.88 31.28 6.97
CA ALA A 73 -15.99 32.29 6.41
C ALA A 73 -16.17 32.52 4.88
N HIS A 74 -16.86 31.61 4.18
CA HIS A 74 -17.03 31.66 2.72
C HIS A 74 -18.51 31.80 2.32
N GLY A 75 -19.13 32.88 2.78
CA GLY A 75 -20.06 33.73 2.02
C GLY A 75 -21.41 33.20 1.53
N ASP A 76 -21.65 31.90 1.39
CA ASP A 76 -22.88 31.39 0.77
C ASP A 76 -23.35 30.03 1.30
N THR A 77 -23.04 29.72 2.56
CA THR A 77 -23.53 28.50 3.25
C THR A 77 -24.92 28.66 3.86
N SER A 78 -25.57 29.83 3.69
CA SER A 78 -26.88 30.15 4.27
C SER A 78 -28.03 29.24 3.82
N HIS A 79 -27.85 28.53 2.69
CA HIS A 79 -28.81 27.57 2.13
C HIS A 79 -28.27 26.13 2.07
N ASP A 80 -27.14 25.82 2.71
CA ASP A 80 -26.62 24.44 2.75
C ASP A 80 -27.40 23.59 3.75
N GLU A 81 -28.35 22.80 3.24
CA GLU A 81 -29.16 21.86 4.05
C GLU A 81 -28.31 20.84 4.81
N PHE A 82 -27.06 20.61 4.39
CA PHE A 82 -26.14 19.67 5.00
C PHE A 82 -25.09 20.31 5.90
N LEU A 83 -25.18 21.62 6.19
CA LEU A 83 -24.17 22.34 6.98
C LEU A 83 -23.82 21.63 8.30
N GLY A 84 -24.84 21.21 9.05
CA GLY A 84 -24.65 20.51 10.33
C GLY A 84 -23.97 19.15 10.18
N LEU A 85 -24.27 18.42 9.08
CA LEU A 85 -23.61 17.16 8.76
C LEU A 85 -22.14 17.37 8.38
N ARG A 86 -21.85 18.37 7.55
CA ARG A 86 -20.47 18.72 7.15
C ARG A 86 -19.63 19.16 8.36
N GLU A 87 -20.21 19.94 9.27
CA GLU A 87 -19.55 20.33 10.51
C GLU A 87 -19.30 19.13 11.43
N ALA A 88 -20.26 18.21 11.55
CA ALA A 88 -20.06 16.97 12.29
C ALA A 88 -18.91 16.13 11.70
N MET A 89 -18.86 15.97 10.37
CA MET A 89 -17.76 15.27 9.68
C MET A 89 -16.40 15.94 9.96
N ARG A 90 -16.30 17.26 9.80
CA ARG A 90 -15.05 18.00 10.08
C ARG A 90 -14.61 17.82 11.53
N ARG A 91 -15.53 17.89 12.50
CA ARG A 91 -15.21 17.66 13.93
C ARG A 91 -14.69 16.24 14.21
N ARG A 92 -15.27 15.22 13.57
CA ARG A 92 -14.79 13.83 13.69
C ARG A 92 -13.39 13.68 13.10
N LEU A 93 -13.15 14.25 11.92
CA LEU A 93 -11.85 14.23 11.25
C LEU A 93 -10.75 14.94 12.05
N VAL A 94 -11.05 16.06 12.70
CA VAL A 94 -10.08 16.77 13.55
C VAL A 94 -9.56 15.87 14.70
N ARG A 95 -10.44 15.05 15.28
CA ARG A 95 -10.10 14.16 16.42
C ARG A 95 -9.42 12.86 15.99
N ALA A 96 -9.59 12.46 14.73
CA ALA A 96 -9.06 11.22 14.21
C ALA A 96 -7.55 11.31 13.95
N SER A 97 -6.88 10.16 14.03
CA SER A 97 -5.49 9.99 13.58
C SER A 97 -5.39 10.17 12.07
N ARG A 98 -4.16 10.44 11.60
CA ARG A 98 -3.89 10.59 10.15
C ARG A 98 -4.39 9.41 9.33
N GLN A 99 -4.15 8.19 9.80
CA GLN A 99 -4.55 6.97 9.10
C GLN A 99 -6.07 6.85 9.03
N GLU A 100 -6.77 7.08 10.13
CA GLU A 100 -8.24 7.06 10.17
C GLU A 100 -8.85 8.10 9.24
N ARG A 101 -8.31 9.33 9.20
CA ARG A 101 -8.76 10.39 8.27
C ARG A 101 -8.68 9.94 6.82
N VAL A 102 -7.53 9.41 6.42
CA VAL A 102 -7.30 8.99 5.04
C VAL A 102 -8.19 7.81 4.67
N VAL A 103 -8.23 6.77 5.51
CA VAL A 103 -9.02 5.56 5.25
C VAL A 103 -10.51 5.91 5.17
N SER A 104 -11.03 6.62 6.18
CA SER A 104 -12.44 6.98 6.25
C SER A 104 -12.87 7.89 5.08
N ALA A 105 -12.02 8.82 4.64
CA ALA A 105 -12.29 9.64 3.47
C ALA A 105 -12.26 8.85 2.16
N LEU A 106 -11.31 7.94 1.97
CA LEU A 106 -11.25 7.09 0.78
C LEU A 106 -12.49 6.19 0.67
N VAL A 107 -12.93 5.61 1.78
CA VAL A 107 -14.11 4.74 1.81
C VAL A 107 -15.40 5.56 1.63
N HIS A 108 -15.64 6.55 2.48
CA HIS A 108 -16.97 7.20 2.54
C HIS A 108 -17.10 8.45 1.67
N LEU A 109 -16.05 9.27 1.54
CA LEU A 109 -16.11 10.51 0.74
C LEU A 109 -15.79 10.24 -0.73
N CYS A 110 -14.78 9.42 -1.01
CA CYS A 110 -14.42 9.03 -2.37
C CYS A 110 -15.23 7.82 -2.87
N GLY A 111 -15.79 7.01 -1.96
CA GLY A 111 -16.63 5.87 -2.32
C GLY A 111 -15.85 4.66 -2.85
N TYR A 112 -14.57 4.52 -2.51
CA TYR A 112 -13.79 3.33 -2.88
C TYR A 112 -14.25 2.12 -2.06
N PRO A 113 -14.30 0.91 -2.66
CA PRO A 113 -14.56 -0.32 -1.90
C PRO A 113 -13.51 -0.56 -0.81
N GLU A 114 -13.92 -1.08 0.35
CA GLU A 114 -13.01 -1.41 1.46
C GLU A 114 -11.84 -2.31 1.01
N SER A 115 -12.11 -3.29 0.13
CA SER A 115 -11.09 -4.19 -0.42
C SER A 115 -10.06 -3.47 -1.29
N THR A 116 -10.48 -2.47 -2.07
CA THR A 116 -9.59 -1.63 -2.87
C THR A 116 -8.71 -0.77 -1.97
N VAL A 117 -9.28 -0.17 -0.93
CA VAL A 117 -8.54 0.65 0.04
C VAL A 117 -7.55 -0.22 0.83
N ALA A 118 -7.95 -1.43 1.22
CA ALA A 118 -7.07 -2.40 1.90
C ALA A 118 -5.86 -2.77 1.04
N SER A 119 -6.09 -3.08 -0.24
CA SER A 119 -5.02 -3.37 -1.20
C SER A 119 -4.09 -2.17 -1.40
N MET A 120 -4.66 -0.97 -1.59
CA MET A 120 -3.91 0.25 -1.86
C MET A 120 -3.05 0.68 -0.68
N LEU A 121 -3.57 0.58 0.53
CA LEU A 121 -2.85 0.99 1.75
C LEU A 121 -2.03 -0.13 2.37
N LYS A 122 -2.04 -1.33 1.77
CA LYS A 122 -1.40 -2.55 2.31
C LYS A 122 -1.86 -2.85 3.74
N MET A 123 -3.16 -2.70 3.98
CA MET A 123 -3.83 -2.93 5.26
C MET A 123 -4.71 -4.19 5.18
N SER A 124 -5.00 -4.80 6.33
CA SER A 124 -6.03 -5.85 6.37
C SER A 124 -7.43 -5.23 6.21
N PRO A 125 -8.40 -5.98 5.65
CA PRO A 125 -9.78 -5.51 5.54
C PRO A 125 -10.39 -5.08 6.89
N ASP A 126 -10.09 -5.82 7.96
CA ASP A 126 -10.58 -5.49 9.31
C ASP A 126 -9.99 -4.19 9.85
N ALA A 127 -8.72 -3.90 9.54
CA ALA A 127 -8.08 -2.64 9.91
C ALA A 127 -8.69 -1.46 9.13
N VAL A 128 -9.03 -1.67 7.85
CA VAL A 128 -9.74 -0.66 7.04
C VAL A 128 -11.11 -0.38 7.63
N ARG A 129 -11.89 -1.41 7.93
CA ARG A 129 -13.22 -1.27 8.55
C ARG A 129 -13.15 -0.55 9.88
N THR A 130 -12.20 -0.92 10.74
CA THR A 130 -12.04 -0.27 12.05
C THR A 130 -11.68 1.21 11.90
N ALA A 131 -10.78 1.54 10.98
CA ALA A 131 -10.34 2.91 10.74
C ALA A 131 -11.38 3.77 10.01
N SER A 132 -12.30 3.17 9.23
CA SER A 132 -13.32 3.91 8.49
C SER A 132 -14.47 4.41 9.37
N ILE A 133 -14.73 3.76 10.51
CA ILE A 133 -15.83 4.06 11.46
C ILE A 133 -15.95 5.54 11.82
N ILE A 134 -14.82 6.27 11.84
CA ILE A 134 -14.78 7.72 12.12
C ILE A 134 -15.76 8.52 11.25
N LEU A 135 -15.89 8.16 9.97
CA LEU A 135 -16.84 8.80 9.05
C LEU A 135 -17.96 7.85 8.62
N ASP A 136 -18.34 6.88 9.44
CA ASP A 136 -19.52 6.08 9.11
C ASP A 136 -20.74 7.00 8.88
N PRO A 137 -21.42 6.86 7.74
CA PRO A 137 -22.57 7.69 7.44
C PRO A 137 -23.71 7.35 8.39
N PRO A 138 -24.48 8.35 8.86
CA PRO A 138 -25.72 8.09 9.57
C PRO A 138 -26.68 7.24 8.72
N PRO A 139 -27.56 6.44 9.34
CA PRO A 139 -28.53 5.63 8.61
C PRO A 139 -29.34 6.45 7.59
N GLY A 140 -29.38 5.99 6.34
CA GLY A 140 -30.12 6.66 5.26
C GLY A 140 -29.38 7.81 4.56
N ILE A 141 -28.18 8.17 5.00
CA ILE A 141 -27.35 9.22 4.38
C ILE A 141 -26.25 8.55 3.52
N ASP A 142 -26.07 9.06 2.30
CA ASP A 142 -24.92 8.73 1.46
C ASP A 142 -24.15 10.02 1.18
N TYR A 143 -22.88 10.08 1.59
CA TYR A 143 -22.02 11.25 1.38
C TYR A 143 -21.73 11.52 -0.09
N ARG A 144 -22.01 10.59 -1.01
CA ARG A 144 -21.98 10.88 -2.45
C ARG A 144 -22.99 11.97 -2.84
N LYS A 145 -24.14 12.05 -2.15
CA LYS A 145 -25.17 13.08 -2.37
C LYS A 145 -24.72 14.47 -1.93
N LEU A 146 -23.68 14.57 -1.12
CA LEU A 146 -23.07 15.84 -0.67
C LEU A 146 -22.10 16.43 -1.71
N GLY A 147 -21.90 15.74 -2.83
CA GLY A 147 -21.06 16.20 -3.93
C GLY A 147 -21.62 17.44 -4.62
N ASP A 148 -20.80 18.03 -5.47
CA ASP A 148 -21.20 19.22 -6.23
C ASP A 148 -22.27 18.85 -7.26
N PRO A 149 -23.50 19.40 -7.19
CA PRO A 149 -24.58 19.06 -8.10
C PRO A 149 -24.21 19.34 -9.56
N GLU A 150 -23.35 20.33 -9.83
CA GLU A 150 -22.88 20.64 -11.18
C GLU A 150 -21.93 19.56 -11.74
N LEU A 151 -21.32 18.76 -10.86
CA LEU A 151 -20.42 17.66 -11.23
C LEU A 151 -21.01 16.26 -11.00
N ILE A 152 -22.12 16.12 -10.26
CA ILE A 152 -22.78 14.84 -9.99
C ILE A 152 -23.34 14.18 -11.28
N GLY A 153 -23.54 14.95 -12.36
CA GLY A 153 -23.84 14.41 -13.70
C GLY A 153 -22.63 13.74 -14.39
N GLN A 154 -21.41 13.96 -13.90
CA GLN A 154 -20.19 13.31 -14.34
C GLN A 154 -19.81 12.25 -13.31
N SER A 155 -20.60 11.18 -13.24
CA SER A 155 -20.18 9.98 -12.50
C SER A 155 -18.79 9.58 -13.00
N ARG A 156 -17.75 9.84 -12.20
CA ARG A 156 -16.41 9.32 -12.47
C ARG A 156 -16.50 7.83 -12.34
N ASP A 157 -16.62 7.17 -13.48
CA ASP A 157 -16.51 5.74 -13.57
C ASP A 157 -15.07 5.36 -13.18
N LEU A 158 -14.91 4.95 -11.91
CA LEU A 158 -13.66 4.43 -11.38
C LEU A 158 -13.33 3.04 -11.98
N SER A 159 -14.15 2.52 -12.89
CA SER A 159 -13.79 1.37 -13.74
C SER A 159 -12.47 1.57 -14.50
N ASN A 160 -12.06 2.84 -14.70
CA ASN A 160 -10.80 3.21 -15.34
C ASN A 160 -9.62 3.40 -14.38
N VAL A 161 -9.76 3.18 -13.07
CA VAL A 161 -8.58 2.93 -12.23
C VAL A 161 -8.07 1.55 -12.63
N ARG A 162 -7.20 1.51 -13.64
CA ARG A 162 -6.40 0.32 -13.93
C ARG A 162 -5.62 0.01 -12.67
N VAL A 163 -6.14 -0.93 -11.88
CA VAL A 163 -5.31 -1.83 -11.10
C VAL A 163 -4.36 -2.40 -12.14
N GLN A 164 -3.10 -1.95 -12.15
CA GLN A 164 -2.06 -2.59 -12.95
C GLN A 164 -2.01 -4.03 -12.45
N MET A 165 -2.69 -4.91 -13.17
CA MET A 165 -2.39 -6.33 -13.11
C MET A 165 -0.88 -6.45 -13.38
N PRO A 166 -0.18 -7.36 -12.66
CA PRO A 166 1.23 -7.58 -12.91
C PRO A 166 1.43 -7.78 -14.41
N LEU A 167 2.34 -7.00 -15.00
CA LEU A 167 2.60 -7.01 -16.44
C LEU A 167 2.75 -8.47 -16.93
N PRO A 168 2.40 -8.78 -18.18
CA PRO A 168 2.62 -10.12 -18.74
C PRO A 168 4.09 -10.54 -18.62
N SER A 169 5.03 -9.58 -18.50
CA SER A 169 6.43 -9.86 -18.20
C SER A 169 6.65 -10.47 -16.81
N THR A 170 5.90 -10.09 -15.77
CA THR A 170 6.04 -10.66 -14.42
C THR A 170 5.49 -12.08 -14.36
N VAL A 171 4.38 -12.36 -15.06
CA VAL A 171 3.84 -13.71 -15.22
C VAL A 171 4.78 -14.59 -16.04
N LEU A 172 5.35 -14.04 -17.12
CA LEU A 172 6.33 -14.75 -17.95
C LEU A 172 7.62 -15.03 -17.18
N VAL A 173 8.14 -14.08 -16.41
CA VAL A 173 9.32 -14.27 -15.56
C VAL A 173 9.03 -15.30 -14.48
N ALA A 174 7.88 -15.23 -13.79
CA ALA A 174 7.50 -16.24 -12.80
C ALA A 174 7.34 -17.63 -13.43
N ALA A 175 6.74 -17.73 -14.61
CA ALA A 175 6.61 -18.98 -15.35
C ALA A 175 7.98 -19.54 -15.80
N ILE A 176 8.88 -18.68 -16.31
CA ILE A 176 10.25 -19.06 -16.67
C ILE A 176 11.01 -19.53 -15.42
N LEU A 177 10.90 -18.81 -14.31
CA LEU A 177 11.57 -19.17 -13.05
C LEU A 177 11.03 -20.50 -12.52
N LEU A 178 9.73 -20.74 -12.61
CA LEU A 178 9.09 -22.00 -12.23
C LEU A 178 9.48 -23.16 -13.16
N ILE A 179 9.59 -22.92 -14.47
CA ILE A 179 10.12 -23.88 -15.45
C ILE A 179 11.60 -24.17 -15.17
N VAL A 180 12.42 -23.15 -14.88
CA VAL A 180 13.84 -23.32 -14.52
C VAL A 180 13.99 -24.08 -13.21
N ILE A 181 13.15 -23.84 -12.21
CA ILE A 181 13.14 -24.61 -10.95
C ILE A 181 12.70 -26.05 -11.23
N LEU A 182 11.66 -26.28 -12.02
CA LEU A 182 11.22 -27.62 -12.40
C LEU A 182 12.26 -28.37 -13.23
N PHE A 183 12.97 -27.68 -14.12
CA PHE A 183 14.04 -28.25 -14.91
C PHE A 183 15.28 -28.51 -14.04
N ALA A 184 15.66 -27.59 -13.15
CA ALA A 184 16.75 -27.78 -12.19
C ALA A 184 16.47 -28.90 -11.19
N THR A 185 15.20 -29.10 -10.78
CA THR A 185 14.79 -30.24 -9.93
C THR A 185 14.70 -31.57 -10.69
N ARG A 186 14.65 -31.54 -12.03
CA ARG A 186 14.77 -32.73 -12.89
C ARG A 186 16.21 -32.98 -13.37
N CYS A 187 17.07 -31.96 -13.35
CA CYS A 187 18.50 -32.03 -13.69
C CYS A 187 19.41 -32.18 -12.47
N THR A 188 18.88 -32.04 -11.26
CA THR A 188 19.48 -32.65 -10.07
C THR A 188 19.19 -34.14 -10.16
N GLY A 189 20.06 -34.83 -10.91
CA GLY A 189 20.13 -36.28 -10.91
C GLY A 189 20.25 -36.82 -9.48
N PRO A 190 20.05 -38.14 -9.31
CA PRO A 190 20.19 -38.78 -8.01
C PRO A 190 21.48 -38.30 -7.35
N ARG A 191 21.34 -37.79 -6.12
CA ARG A 191 22.42 -37.40 -5.22
C ARG A 191 23.55 -38.43 -5.41
N PRO A 192 24.80 -38.03 -5.71
CA PRO A 192 25.91 -38.96 -5.72
C PRO A 192 26.01 -39.49 -4.29
N THR A 193 25.47 -40.68 -4.07
CA THR A 193 25.79 -41.48 -2.91
C THR A 193 27.27 -41.78 -3.04
N LEU A 194 28.06 -41.26 -2.11
CA LEU A 194 29.39 -41.79 -1.85
C LEU A 194 29.25 -43.30 -1.81
N VAL A 195 29.98 -43.94 -2.72
CA VAL A 195 30.04 -45.39 -2.83
C VAL A 195 30.68 -45.87 -1.53
N ASP A 196 29.87 -46.34 -0.60
CA ASP A 196 30.34 -47.22 0.47
C ASP A 196 30.53 -48.60 -0.19
N GLU A 197 31.69 -48.78 -0.82
CA GLU A 197 32.17 -50.13 -1.08
C GLU A 197 32.63 -50.72 0.27
N GLY A 198 31.71 -51.46 0.89
CA GLY A 198 32.07 -52.65 1.64
C GLY A 198 31.46 -52.79 3.02
N SER A 199 30.31 -53.47 3.09
CA SER A 199 30.15 -54.47 4.14
C SER A 199 29.41 -55.70 3.62
N LEU A 200 30.20 -56.78 3.49
CA LEU A 200 29.88 -58.21 3.45
C LEU A 200 29.96 -58.93 2.10
N GLY A 201 31.16 -59.42 1.79
CA GLY A 201 31.33 -60.71 1.10
C GLY A 201 32.51 -60.78 0.12
N GLY A 202 33.73 -61.03 0.60
CA GLY A 202 34.84 -61.44 -0.28
C GLY A 202 36.23 -61.38 0.39
N PRO A 203 37.09 -62.40 0.26
CA PRO A 203 38.21 -62.61 1.18
C PRO A 203 39.54 -61.97 0.72
N VAL A 204 40.42 -61.81 1.70
CA VAL A 204 41.89 -62.04 1.63
C VAL A 204 42.83 -60.90 1.19
N GLN A 205 43.68 -60.57 2.17
CA GLN A 205 45.13 -60.28 2.12
C GLN A 205 45.67 -58.85 1.90
N THR A 206 46.15 -58.31 3.03
CA THR A 206 47.52 -57.82 3.31
C THR A 206 48.22 -56.97 2.24
N HIS A 207 48.46 -55.71 2.60
CA HIS A 207 49.84 -55.21 2.61
C HIS A 207 50.02 -54.17 3.71
N MET A 208 50.84 -54.50 4.71
CA MET A 208 51.44 -53.51 5.60
C MET A 208 52.42 -52.69 4.76
N VAL A 209 52.32 -51.36 4.81
CA VAL A 209 53.48 -50.49 4.61
C VAL A 209 53.46 -49.41 5.69
N HIS A 210 54.63 -49.34 6.30
CA HIS A 210 55.09 -48.71 7.52
C HIS A 210 55.26 -47.18 7.38
N GLN A 211 55.32 -46.50 8.53
CA GLN A 211 56.11 -45.28 8.84
C GLN A 211 55.31 -43.94 8.97
N PRO A 212 55.71 -43.00 9.84
CA PRO A 212 55.86 -43.07 11.31
C PRO A 212 55.24 -41.82 12.01
N ASP A 213 55.66 -41.55 13.26
CA ASP A 213 55.49 -40.32 14.07
C ASP A 213 54.13 -40.18 14.79
N ASP A 214 54.01 -39.84 16.07
CA ASP A 214 54.95 -39.61 17.16
C ASP A 214 54.12 -39.78 18.45
N PHE A 215 54.59 -40.56 19.43
CA PHE A 215 54.16 -40.38 20.81
C PHE A 215 55.31 -40.71 21.74
N GLU A 216 56.14 -39.71 21.94
CA GLU A 216 57.17 -39.67 22.96
C GLU A 216 56.50 -39.44 24.32
N ALA A 217 56.47 -40.48 25.16
CA ALA A 217 56.33 -40.34 26.60
C ALA A 217 56.84 -41.60 27.32
N GLN A 218 58.09 -41.57 27.76
CA GLN A 218 58.65 -42.43 28.81
C GLN A 218 59.72 -41.61 29.58
N PRO A 219 60.12 -41.98 30.82
CA PRO A 219 60.01 -43.33 31.42
C PRO A 219 59.51 -43.39 32.89
N SER A 220 58.78 -44.48 33.20
CA SER A 220 59.11 -45.59 34.13
C SER A 220 60.28 -45.37 35.13
N VAL A 221 60.38 -45.82 36.39
CA VAL A 221 59.76 -46.88 37.21
C VAL A 221 60.27 -46.68 38.66
N ASP A 222 59.50 -47.17 39.63
CA ASP A 222 59.84 -47.32 41.05
C ASP A 222 60.52 -48.69 41.32
N ARG A 223 61.57 -48.73 42.16
CA ARG A 223 62.23 -49.90 42.83
C ARG A 223 63.04 -50.86 41.93
N PHE A 224 64.30 -51.22 42.21
CA PHE A 224 65.02 -51.47 43.46
C PHE A 224 66.43 -50.86 43.44
#